data_AF-A0ABD0NH70-F1
#
_entry.id   AF-A0ABD0NH70-F1
#
_cell.length_a   1.000
_cell.length_b   1.000
_cell.length_c   1.000
_cell.angle_alpha   90.00
_cell.angle_beta   90.00
_cell.angle_gamma   90.00
#
_symmetry.space_group_name_H-M   'P 1'
#
loop_
_entity.id
_entity.type
_entity.pdbx_description
1 polymer ?
#
loop_
_entity_poly.entity_id
_entity_poly.type
_entity_poly.pdbx_seq_one_letter_code
_entity_poly.pdbx_strand_id
1 'polypeptide(L)' 'MYHIRPEFILLQLKQGDLPLEGFTIMFQLVAHTTSYPDDALCAFYDASLNATALERISPR' A
#
# COMPACT_ATOMS: atom_id res chain seq x y z
N MET A 1 17.70 15.94 -7.27
CA MET A 1 17.42 14.87 -6.28
C MET A 1 15.91 14.79 -6.16
N TYR A 2 15.27 13.74 -6.70
CA TYR A 2 13.80 13.66 -6.66
C TYR A 2 13.36 13.30 -5.24
N HIS A 3 12.70 14.23 -4.55
CA HIS A 3 12.04 13.95 -3.29
C HIS A 3 10.78 13.13 -3.60
N ILE A 4 10.83 11.82 -3.40
CA ILE A 4 9.64 10.98 -3.45
C ILE A 4 8.77 11.37 -2.26
N ARG A 5 7.59 11.93 -2.56
CA ARG A 5 6.60 12.27 -1.55
C ARG A 5 6.03 10.97 -0.95
N PRO A 6 5.97 10.82 0.39
CA PRO A 6 5.43 9.61 1.04
C PRO A 6 4.03 9.22 0.54
N GLU A 7 3.26 10.21 0.11
CA GLU A 7 1.94 10.05 -0.48
C GLU A 7 1.93 9.17 -1.73
N PHE A 8 3.00 9.20 -2.54
CA PHE A 8 3.13 8.33 -3.71
C PHE A 8 3.62 6.93 -3.34
N ILE A 9 4.34 6.78 -2.22
CA ILE A 9 4.78 5.47 -1.73
C ILE A 9 3.55 4.65 -1.34
N LEU A 10 2.64 5.26 -0.58
CA LEU A 10 1.40 4.63 -0.11
C LEU A 10 0.53 4.08 -1.26
N LEU A 11 0.40 4.85 -2.34
CA LEU A 11 -0.38 4.47 -3.52
C LEU A 11 0.22 3.30 -4.32
N GLN A 12 1.52 3.04 -4.14
CA GLN A 12 2.26 1.99 -4.86
C GLN A 12 2.54 0.77 -3.99
N LEU A 13 2.16 0.81 -2.70
CA LEU A 13 2.31 -0.34 -1.82
C LEU A 13 1.43 -1.49 -2.31
N LYS A 14 2.03 -2.67 -2.34
CA LYS A 14 1.36 -3.94 -2.59
C LYS A 14 1.80 -4.92 -1.52
N GLN A 15 0.90 -5.77 -1.05
CA GLN A 15 1.27 -6.84 -0.13
C GLN A 15 2.26 -7.81 -0.78
N GLY A 16 2.01 -8.19 -2.03
CA GLY A 16 2.80 -9.23 -2.71
C GLY A 16 2.82 -10.52 -1.89
N ASP A 17 4.02 -11.06 -1.66
CA ASP A 17 4.27 -12.26 -0.85
C ASP A 17 4.57 -11.95 0.63
N LEU A 18 4.49 -10.69 1.07
CA LEU A 18 4.73 -10.33 2.47
C LEU A 18 3.65 -10.94 3.39
N PRO A 19 4.02 -11.45 4.57
CA PRO A 19 3.05 -11.77 5.61
C PRO A 19 2.18 -10.56 5.94
N LEU A 20 0.87 -10.78 6.13
CA LEU A 20 -0.10 -9.71 6.37
C LEU A 20 0.31 -8.79 7.52
N GLU A 21 0.82 -9.36 8.62
CA GLU A 21 1.29 -8.60 9.77
C GLU A 21 2.45 -7.66 9.41
N GLY A 22 3.47 -8.16 8.70
CA GLY A 22 4.61 -7.36 8.27
C GLY A 22 4.21 -6.26 7.28
N PHE A 23 3.31 -6.58 6.35
CA PHE A 23 2.77 -5.58 5.43
C PHE A 23 1.98 -4.49 6.17
N THR A 24 1.16 -4.86 7.14
CA THR A 24 0.34 -3.93 7.92
C THR A 24 1.19 -2.95 8.71
N ILE A 25 2.25 -3.44 9.37
CA ILE A 25 3.20 -2.58 10.09
C ILE A 25 3.88 -1.59 9.14
N MET A 26 4.36 -2.07 7.99
CA MET A 26 4.97 -1.21 6.98
C MET A 26 4.00 -0.15 6.45
N PHE A 27 2.77 -0.55 6.11
CA PHE A 27 1.73 0.37 5.65
C PHE A 27 1.46 1.47 6.68
N GLN A 28 1.29 1.08 7.95
CA GLN A 28 1.07 2.04 9.03
C GLN A 28 2.24 3.01 9.16
N LEU A 29 3.50 2.54 9.13
CA LEU A 29 4.66 3.41 9.21
C LEU A 29 4.67 4.49 8.11
N VAL A 30 4.34 4.13 6.87
CA VAL A 30 4.24 5.11 5.79
C VAL A 30 3.04 6.02 5.96
N ALA A 31 1.88 5.48 6.35
CA ALA A 31 0.65 6.25 6.57
C ALA A 31 0.82 7.37 7.60
N HIS A 32 1.52 7.11 8.70
CA HIS A 32 1.82 8.11 9.74
C HIS A 32 2.67 9.30 9.23
N THR A 33 3.30 9.18 8.06
CA THR A 33 4.07 10.27 7.44
C THR A 33 3.27 11.06 6.40
N THR A 34 2.00 10.73 6.19
CA THR A 34 1.10 11.39 5.24
C THR A 34 -0.02 12.15 5.95
N SER A 35 -0.68 13.04 5.21
CA SER A 35 -1.85 13.79 5.69
C SER A 35 -3.17 13.27 5.11
N TYR A 36 -3.22 12.02 4.67
CA TYR A 36 -4.44 11.43 4.15
C TYR A 36 -5.47 11.20 5.27
N PRO A 37 -6.77 11.39 4.99
CA PRO A 37 -7.83 11.02 5.93
C PRO A 37 -7.91 9.50 6.08
N ASP A 38 -8.40 9.04 7.22
CA ASP A 38 -8.52 7.61 7.56
C ASP A 38 -9.27 6.82 6.49
N ASP A 39 -10.37 7.36 5.96
CA ASP A 39 -11.15 6.71 4.89
C ASP A 39 -10.32 6.42 3.63
N ALA A 40 -9.42 7.33 3.26
CA ALA A 40 -8.52 7.14 2.13
C ALA A 40 -7.44 6.10 2.45
N LEU A 41 -6.90 6.10 3.67
CA LEU A 41 -5.93 5.11 4.11
C LEU A 41 -6.53 3.70 4.13
N CYS A 42 -7.78 3.55 4.58
CA CYS A 42 -8.51 2.28 4.49
C CYS A 42 -8.65 1.82 3.03
N ALA A 43 -9.07 2.69 2.12
CA ALA A 43 -9.19 2.36 0.71
C ALA A 43 -7.84 1.95 0.07
N PHE A 44 -6.75 2.63 0.42
CA PHE A 44 -5.41 2.28 -0.07
C PHE A 44 -4.92 0.95 0.49
N TYR A 45 -5.18 0.68 1.77
CA TYR A 45 -4.84 -0.59 2.39
C TYR A 45 -5.58 -1.74 1.68
N ASP A 46 -6.89 -1.64 1.50
CA ASP A 46 -7.68 -2.65 0.79
C ASP A 46 -7.20 -2.86 -0.65
N ALA A 47 -6.89 -1.77 -1.37
CA ALA A 47 -6.35 -1.86 -2.72
C ALA A 47 -4.99 -2.56 -2.76
N SER A 48 -4.12 -2.30 -1.78
CA SER A 48 -2.78 -2.87 -1.69
C SER A 48 -2.76 -4.37 -1.37
N LEU A 49 -3.76 -4.88 -0.64
CA LEU A 49 -3.97 -6.32 -0.40
C LEU A 49 -4.49 -7.02 -1.68
N ASN A 50 -5.41 -6.38 -2.38
CA ASN A 50 -6.07 -6.94 -3.57
C ASN A 50 -5.26 -6.79 -4.87
N ALA A 51 -4.24 -5.94 -4.88
CA ALA A 51 -3.35 -5.78 -6.03
C ALA A 51 -2.70 -7.11 -6.45
N THR A 52 -2.35 -7.96 -5.47
CA THR A 52 -1.79 -9.29 -5.72
C THR A 52 -2.83 -10.26 -6.30
N ALA A 53 -4.11 -10.12 -5.89
CA ALA A 53 -5.19 -10.95 -6.40
C ALA A 53 -5.39 -10.70 -7.90
N LEU A 54 -5.39 -9.44 -8.35
CA LEU A 54 -5.53 -9.04 -9.76
C LEU A 54 -4.36 -9.50 -10.65
N GLU A 55 -3.11 -9.47 -10.16
CA GLU A 55 -1.95 -9.97 -10.92
C GLU A 55 -1.98 -11.49 -11.11
N ARG A 56 -2.59 -12.26 -10.18
CA ARG A 56 -2.74 -13.71 -10.32
C ARG A 56 -3.82 -14.15 -11.32
N ILE A 57 -4.83 -13.33 -11.59
CA ILE A 57 -5.94 -13.67 -12.52
C ILE A 57 -5.59 -13.36 -13.97
N SER A 58 -4.55 -12.56 -14.22
CA SER A 58 -4.09 -12.22 -15.57
C SER A 58 -2.66 -12.72 -15.80
N PRO A 59 -2.45 -14.03 -15.99
CA PRO A 59 -1.18 -14.52 -16.50
C PRO A 59 -1.01 -13.99 -17.93
N ARG A 60 0.03 -13.18 -18.15
CA ARG A 60 0.52 -12.88 -19.50
C ARG A 60 1.12 -14.12 -20.13
#